data_AF-A0A8T3SPF9-F1
#
_entry.id   AF-A0A8T3SPF9-F1
#
_cell.length_a   1.000
_cell.length_b   1.000
_cell.length_c   1.000
_cell.angle_alpha   90.00
_cell.angle_beta   90.00
_cell.angle_gamma   90.00
#
_symmetry.space_group_name_H-M   'P 1'
#
loop_
_entity.id
_entity.type
_entity.pdbx_description
1 polymer ?
#
loop_
_entity_poly.entity_id
_entity_poly.type
_entity_poly.pdbx_seq_one_letter_code
_entity_poly.pdbx_strand_id
1 'polypeptide(L)'
;MLTGPLLLFNPWLVGAEQARHGVAASLGTDQASVDRVTTAMLRDLFVDGGFAESLDGEAPILDPSERSHMADVGGLVRILAALEGVAIVVLLVSTWLLRNERARRGRLLLGAALAVGAVAVVLGLFFAAAFDTAFASFHALFFRQGTWQFGPESNLIRLFPQPFWFETSLFAGISIVLSAGLAAWLARRAMRSGAAEH
;
A
#
# COMPACT_ATOMS: atom_id res chain seq x y z
N MET A 1 -2.19 -10.93 6.42
CA MET A 1 -3.23 -10.10 5.79
C MET A 1 -2.57 -8.78 5.43
N LEU A 2 -2.56 -8.40 4.16
CA LEU A 2 -2.12 -7.06 3.76
C LEU A 2 -3.19 -6.07 4.27
N THR A 3 -2.81 -5.02 4.98
CA THR A 3 -3.75 -3.99 5.46
C THR A 3 -3.27 -2.59 5.11
N GLY A 4 -4.16 -1.60 5.14
CA GLY A 4 -3.80 -0.21 4.85
C GLY A 4 -3.08 -0.05 3.49
N PRO A 5 -1.91 0.62 3.43
CA PRO A 5 -1.18 0.78 2.18
C PRO A 5 -0.61 -0.53 1.61
N LEU A 6 -0.43 -1.58 2.41
CA LEU A 6 0.05 -2.87 1.87
C LEU A 6 -1.00 -3.58 1.01
N LEU A 7 -2.28 -3.18 1.08
CA LEU A 7 -3.33 -3.68 0.18
C LEU A 7 -3.01 -3.42 -1.30
N LEU A 8 -2.22 -2.38 -1.60
CA LEU A 8 -1.74 -2.05 -2.94
C LEU A 8 -0.96 -3.20 -3.58
N PHE A 9 -0.35 -4.06 -2.76
CA PHE A 9 0.49 -5.17 -3.20
C PHE A 9 -0.24 -6.52 -3.16
N ASN A 10 -1.58 -6.50 -3.14
CA ASN A 10 -2.40 -7.70 -3.23
C ASN A 10 -2.50 -8.18 -4.69
N PRO A 11 -2.06 -9.41 -5.04
CA PRO A 11 -2.08 -9.89 -6.43
C PRO A 11 -3.45 -9.82 -7.10
N TRP A 12 -4.53 -10.05 -6.35
CA TRP A 12 -5.88 -9.98 -6.89
C TRP A 12 -6.29 -8.55 -7.26
N LEU A 13 -5.98 -7.58 -6.40
CA LEU A 13 -6.26 -6.17 -6.68
C LEU A 13 -5.42 -5.69 -7.86
N VAL A 14 -4.13 -6.05 -7.87
CA VAL A 14 -3.19 -5.67 -8.93
C VAL A 14 -3.65 -6.24 -10.27
N GLY A 15 -3.95 -7.54 -10.36
CA GLY A 15 -4.42 -8.16 -11.59
C GLY A 15 -5.76 -7.58 -12.07
N ALA A 16 -6.70 -7.29 -11.16
CA ALA A 16 -7.99 -6.68 -11.51
C ALA A 16 -7.81 -5.28 -12.12
N GLU A 17 -6.95 -4.45 -11.54
CA GLU A 17 -6.65 -3.11 -12.04
C GLU A 17 -5.87 -3.17 -13.36
N GLN A 18 -4.90 -4.08 -13.49
CA GLN A 18 -4.18 -4.29 -14.75
C GLN A 18 -5.10 -4.75 -15.89
N ALA A 19 -6.04 -5.65 -15.60
CA ALA A 19 -7.05 -6.08 -16.56
C ALA A 19 -7.97 -4.91 -16.96
N ARG A 20 -8.42 -4.11 -15.98
CA ARG A 20 -9.27 -2.93 -16.21
C ARG A 20 -8.62 -1.88 -17.11
N HIS A 21 -7.30 -1.70 -16.99
CA HIS A 21 -6.53 -0.73 -17.78
C HIS A 21 -5.91 -1.33 -19.06
N GLY A 22 -6.27 -2.57 -19.43
CA GLY A 22 -5.85 -3.18 -20.69
C GLY A 22 -4.35 -3.47 -20.79
N VAL A 23 -3.68 -3.71 -19.66
CA VAL A 23 -2.22 -3.90 -19.59
C VAL A 23 -1.75 -5.05 -20.48
N ALA A 24 -2.46 -6.19 -20.46
CA ALA A 24 -2.12 -7.34 -21.30
C ALA A 24 -2.13 -6.99 -22.80
N ALA A 25 -3.17 -6.30 -23.26
CA ALA A 25 -3.27 -5.83 -24.63
C ALA A 25 -2.16 -4.83 -24.97
N SER A 26 -1.84 -3.93 -24.05
CA SER A 26 -0.74 -2.97 -24.23
C SER A 26 0.59 -3.67 -24.46
N LEU A 27 0.84 -4.81 -23.77
CA LEU A 27 2.07 -5.60 -23.85
C LEU A 27 2.05 -6.66 -24.97
N GLY A 28 0.96 -6.77 -25.73
CA GLY A 28 0.81 -7.80 -26.76
C GLY A 28 0.78 -9.23 -26.21
N THR A 29 0.28 -9.42 -24.99
CA THR A 29 0.24 -10.71 -24.29
C THR A 29 -1.14 -10.98 -23.68
N ASP A 30 -1.30 -12.09 -22.95
CA ASP A 30 -2.53 -12.43 -22.23
C ASP A 30 -2.47 -12.01 -20.75
N GLN A 31 -3.66 -11.90 -20.12
CA GLN A 31 -3.75 -11.49 -18.72
C GLN A 31 -3.07 -12.48 -17.78
N ALA A 32 -3.10 -13.79 -18.10
CA ALA A 32 -2.46 -14.82 -17.28
C ALA A 32 -0.93 -14.63 -17.21
N SER A 33 -0.32 -14.16 -18.30
CA SER A 33 1.11 -13.87 -18.35
C SER A 33 1.48 -12.60 -17.60
N VAL A 34 0.64 -11.56 -17.69
CA VAL A 34 0.78 -10.37 -16.85
C VAL A 34 0.69 -10.75 -15.37
N ASP A 35 -0.37 -11.45 -14.97
CA ASP A 35 -0.60 -11.87 -13.58
C ASP A 35 0.55 -12.72 -13.03
N ARG A 36 1.10 -13.64 -13.84
CA ARG A 36 2.24 -14.47 -13.46
C ARG A 36 3.47 -13.61 -13.13
N VAL A 37 3.83 -12.72 -14.04
CA VAL A 37 5.01 -11.87 -13.91
C VAL A 37 4.84 -10.87 -12.76
N THR A 38 3.68 -10.22 -12.65
CA THR A 38 3.43 -9.21 -11.62
C THR A 38 3.29 -9.85 -10.25
N THR A 39 2.68 -11.02 -10.12
CA THR A 39 2.64 -11.77 -8.84
C THR A 39 4.05 -12.12 -8.36
N ALA A 40 4.95 -12.52 -9.27
CA ALA A 40 6.33 -12.77 -8.92
C ALA A 40 7.08 -11.48 -8.54
N MET A 41 6.83 -10.34 -9.21
CA MET A 41 7.35 -9.03 -8.78
C MET A 41 6.83 -8.63 -7.39
N LEU A 42 5.55 -8.86 -7.09
CA LEU A 42 4.97 -8.58 -5.78
C LEU A 42 5.64 -9.41 -4.69
N ARG A 43 5.98 -10.68 -4.95
CA ARG A 43 6.81 -11.49 -4.05
C ARG A 43 8.19 -10.86 -3.87
N ASP A 44 8.85 -10.49 -4.96
CA ASP A 44 10.21 -9.93 -4.96
C ASP A 44 10.32 -8.64 -4.11
N LEU A 45 9.25 -7.82 -4.04
CA LEU A 45 9.17 -6.67 -3.14
C LEU A 45 9.45 -7.07 -1.68
N PHE A 46 8.92 -8.20 -1.22
CA PHE A 46 9.03 -8.63 0.18
C PHE A 46 10.28 -9.46 0.49
N VAL A 47 10.89 -10.10 -0.52
CA VAL A 47 12.03 -11.02 -0.33
C VAL A 47 13.34 -10.52 -0.90
N ASP A 48 13.40 -9.25 -1.33
CA ASP A 48 14.57 -8.66 -1.98
C ASP A 48 14.96 -9.40 -3.27
N GLY A 49 13.95 -9.69 -4.08
CA GLY A 49 14.11 -10.40 -5.34
C GLY A 49 14.69 -9.52 -6.46
N GLY A 50 15.06 -10.19 -7.54
CA GLY A 50 15.77 -9.55 -8.66
C GLY A 50 14.87 -8.89 -9.70
N PHE A 51 13.54 -9.06 -9.65
CA PHE A 51 12.60 -8.57 -10.67
C PHE A 51 12.97 -9.04 -12.09
N ALA A 52 13.42 -10.29 -12.20
CA ALA A 52 14.02 -10.86 -13.43
C ALA A 52 13.03 -11.70 -14.26
N GLU A 53 11.75 -11.63 -13.94
CA GLU A 53 10.70 -12.43 -14.58
C GLU A 53 10.48 -11.98 -16.03
N SER A 54 10.10 -12.94 -16.87
CA SER A 54 9.98 -12.80 -18.32
C SER A 54 8.60 -13.21 -18.83
N LEU A 55 8.15 -12.58 -19.91
CA LEU A 55 6.92 -12.97 -20.60
C LEU A 55 7.13 -14.20 -21.50
N ASP A 56 8.27 -14.27 -22.19
CA ASP A 56 8.63 -15.29 -23.17
C ASP A 56 9.67 -16.31 -22.68
N GLY A 57 10.29 -16.04 -21.52
CA GLY A 57 11.31 -16.89 -20.92
C GLY A 57 12.73 -16.60 -21.40
N GLU A 58 12.94 -15.56 -22.22
CA GLU A 58 14.26 -15.20 -22.75
C GLU A 58 14.91 -14.10 -21.93
N ALA A 59 14.26 -12.93 -21.86
CA ALA A 59 14.79 -11.75 -21.19
C ALA A 59 13.82 -11.22 -20.12
N PRO A 60 14.33 -10.64 -19.01
CA PRO A 60 13.48 -9.95 -18.06
C PRO A 60 12.60 -8.89 -18.73
N ILE A 61 11.33 -8.82 -18.35
CA ILE A 61 10.39 -7.82 -18.88
C ILE A 61 10.85 -6.40 -18.53
N LEU A 62 11.47 -6.23 -17.35
CA LEU A 62 11.99 -4.95 -16.89
C LEU A 62 13.47 -4.81 -17.27
N ASP A 63 13.83 -3.66 -17.81
CA ASP A 63 15.21 -3.31 -18.10
C ASP A 63 16.03 -3.11 -16.79
N PRO A 64 17.38 -3.03 -16.88
CA PRO A 64 18.21 -2.88 -15.68
C PRO A 64 17.88 -1.66 -14.81
N SER A 65 17.45 -0.54 -15.41
CA SER A 65 17.10 0.68 -14.69
C SER A 65 15.74 0.56 -13.99
N GLU A 66 14.74 -0.03 -14.64
CA GLU A 66 13.44 -0.34 -14.07
C GLU A 66 13.56 -1.33 -12.90
N ARG A 67 14.40 -2.36 -13.04
CA ARG A 67 14.68 -3.33 -11.97
C ARG A 67 15.39 -2.69 -10.78
N SER A 68 16.35 -1.80 -11.03
CA SER A 68 17.01 -1.04 -9.97
C SER A 68 16.00 -0.19 -9.20
N HIS A 69 15.06 0.45 -9.88
CA HIS A 69 14.00 1.20 -9.21
C HIS A 69 13.06 0.30 -8.40
N MET A 70 12.66 -0.84 -8.96
CA MET A 70 11.83 -1.81 -8.25
C MET A 70 12.53 -2.39 -6.99
N ALA A 71 13.86 -2.52 -7.01
CA ALA A 71 14.64 -2.87 -5.82
C ALA A 71 14.58 -1.77 -4.75
N ASP A 72 14.71 -0.49 -5.12
CA ASP A 72 14.52 0.64 -4.19
C ASP A 72 13.09 0.63 -3.60
N VAL A 73 12.07 0.42 -4.45
CA VAL A 73 10.66 0.29 -4.02
C VAL A 73 10.49 -0.88 -3.06
N GLY A 74 11.09 -2.04 -3.35
CA GLY A 74 11.10 -3.21 -2.46
C GLY A 74 11.68 -2.88 -1.08
N GLY A 75 12.77 -2.11 -1.04
CA GLY A 75 13.34 -1.60 0.21
C GLY A 75 12.34 -0.79 1.03
N LEU A 76 11.65 0.17 0.40
CA LEU A 76 10.64 0.99 1.06
C LEU A 76 9.42 0.17 1.53
N VAL A 77 8.95 -0.78 0.72
CA VAL A 77 7.84 -1.68 1.06
C VAL A 77 8.18 -2.55 2.28
N ARG A 78 9.41 -3.07 2.37
CA ARG A 78 9.85 -3.86 3.53
C ARG A 78 9.97 -3.02 4.79
N ILE A 79 10.42 -1.76 4.69
CA ILE A 79 10.41 -0.81 5.82
C ILE A 79 8.98 -0.58 6.30
N LEU A 80 8.05 -0.32 5.37
CA LEU A 80 6.64 -0.15 5.69
C LEU A 80 6.05 -1.39 6.38
N ALA A 81 6.32 -2.59 5.85
CA ALA A 81 5.85 -3.84 6.43
C ALA A 81 6.42 -4.08 7.84
N ALA A 82 7.69 -3.74 8.07
CA ALA A 82 8.30 -3.79 9.39
C ALA A 82 7.64 -2.82 10.37
N LEU A 83 7.39 -1.58 9.95
CA LEU A 83 6.69 -0.57 10.76
C LEU A 83 5.25 -0.99 11.10
N GLU A 84 4.52 -1.57 10.14
CA GLU A 84 3.19 -2.12 10.37
C GLU A 84 3.23 -3.29 11.37
N GLY A 85 4.21 -4.20 11.24
CA GLY A 85 4.44 -5.27 12.20
C GLY A 85 4.70 -4.75 13.62
N VAL A 86 5.56 -3.74 13.76
CA VAL A 86 5.83 -3.08 15.05
C VAL A 86 4.56 -2.42 15.60
N ALA A 87 3.80 -1.71 14.77
CA ALA A 87 2.55 -1.08 15.19
C ALA A 87 1.52 -2.09 15.69
N ILE A 88 1.40 -3.26 15.04
CA ILE A 88 0.54 -4.36 15.49
C ILE A 88 1.02 -4.90 16.85
N VAL A 89 2.32 -5.13 17.03
CA VAL A 89 2.88 -5.58 18.32
C VAL A 89 2.58 -4.56 19.43
N VAL A 90 2.80 -3.27 19.17
CA VAL A 90 2.49 -2.18 20.12
C VAL A 90 1.00 -2.17 20.46
N LEU A 91 0.12 -2.33 19.47
CA LEU A 91 -1.33 -2.40 19.69
C LEU A 91 -1.72 -3.60 20.56
N LEU A 92 -1.16 -4.78 20.30
CA LEU A 92 -1.45 -6.00 21.07
C LEU A 92 -0.94 -5.90 22.50
N VAL A 93 0.32 -5.46 22.68
CA VAL A 93 0.94 -5.30 23.99
C VAL A 93 0.22 -4.24 24.81
N SER A 94 -0.08 -3.07 24.24
CA SER A 94 -0.83 -2.02 24.93
C SER A 94 -2.24 -2.47 25.30
N THR A 95 -2.91 -3.22 24.43
CA THR A 95 -4.24 -3.80 24.71
C THR A 95 -4.21 -4.79 25.86
N TRP A 96 -3.15 -5.62 25.95
CA TRP A 96 -2.94 -6.58 27.02
C TRP A 96 -2.58 -5.90 28.35
N LEU A 97 -1.63 -4.96 28.35
CA LEU A 97 -1.22 -4.20 29.54
C LEU A 97 -2.39 -3.42 30.14
N LEU A 98 -3.23 -2.82 29.29
CA LEU A 98 -4.38 -2.02 29.70
C LEU A 98 -5.68 -2.82 29.77
N ARG A 99 -5.62 -4.16 29.86
CA ARG A 99 -6.82 -5.03 29.84
C ARG A 99 -7.82 -4.72 30.96
N ASN A 100 -7.32 -4.25 32.11
CA ASN A 100 -8.12 -3.86 33.27
C ASN A 100 -8.48 -2.36 33.27
N GLU A 101 -7.81 -1.54 32.45
CA GLU A 101 -8.02 -0.09 32.36
C GLU A 101 -8.89 0.27 31.14
N ARG A 102 -10.08 -0.33 31.04
CA ARG A 102 -10.95 -0.26 29.84
C ARG A 102 -11.17 1.17 29.34
N ALA A 103 -11.41 2.12 30.24
CA ALA A 103 -11.63 3.52 29.90
C ALA A 103 -10.37 4.20 29.33
N ARG A 104 -9.19 3.95 29.91
CA ARG A 104 -7.91 4.49 29.40
C ARG A 104 -7.56 3.90 28.04
N ARG A 105 -7.67 2.57 27.91
CA ARG A 105 -7.46 1.87 26.64
C ARG A 105 -8.37 2.42 25.54
N GLY A 106 -9.66 2.59 25.83
CA GLY A 106 -10.62 3.17 24.90
C GLY A 106 -10.26 4.58 24.45
N ARG A 107 -9.84 5.46 25.38
CA ARG A 107 -9.39 6.82 25.04
C ARG A 107 -8.16 6.83 24.13
N LEU A 108 -7.18 5.98 24.41
CA LEU A 108 -5.96 5.87 23.59
C LEU A 108 -6.28 5.34 22.19
N LEU A 109 -7.09 4.28 22.09
CA LEU A 109 -7.51 3.74 20.78
C LEU A 109 -8.32 4.75 19.98
N LEU A 110 -9.24 5.48 20.63
CA LEU A 110 -10.00 6.53 19.98
C LEU A 110 -9.09 7.66 19.48
N GLY A 111 -8.15 8.11 20.31
CA GLY A 111 -7.19 9.15 19.93
C GLY A 111 -6.32 8.72 18.74
N ALA A 112 -5.77 7.51 18.78
CA ALA A 112 -4.97 6.95 17.70
C ALA A 112 -5.79 6.79 16.40
N ALA A 113 -7.01 6.26 16.49
CA ALA A 113 -7.90 6.08 15.35
C ALA A 113 -8.27 7.43 14.70
N LEU A 114 -8.61 8.44 15.51
CA LEU A 114 -8.93 9.78 15.00
C LEU A 114 -7.71 10.45 14.36
N ALA A 115 -6.52 10.31 14.97
CA ALA A 115 -5.29 10.87 14.41
C ALA A 115 -4.93 10.24 13.06
N VAL A 116 -4.91 8.91 12.97
CA VAL A 116 -4.64 8.18 11.72
C VAL A 116 -5.69 8.52 10.66
N GLY A 117 -6.97 8.51 11.04
CA GLY A 117 -8.06 8.86 10.13
C GLY A 117 -7.95 10.29 9.60
N ALA A 118 -7.62 11.27 10.46
CA ALA A 118 -7.45 12.65 10.05
C ALA A 118 -6.28 12.83 9.06
N VAL A 119 -5.12 12.22 9.35
CA VAL A 119 -3.97 12.25 8.44
C VAL A 119 -4.31 11.59 7.11
N ALA A 120 -4.97 10.43 7.12
CA ALA A 120 -5.36 9.72 5.91
C ALA A 120 -6.33 10.54 5.04
N VAL A 121 -7.30 11.23 5.65
CA VAL A 121 -8.22 12.13 4.92
C VAL A 121 -7.47 13.30 4.30
N VAL A 122 -6.60 13.98 5.06
CA VAL A 122 -5.85 15.15 4.55
C VAL A 122 -4.95 14.75 3.38
N LEU A 123 -4.14 13.69 3.55
CA LEU A 123 -3.24 13.21 2.50
C LEU A 123 -4.01 12.64 1.31
N GLY A 124 -5.11 11.91 1.56
CA GLY A 124 -5.97 11.36 0.52
C GLY A 124 -6.64 12.45 -0.32
N LEU A 125 -7.11 13.53 0.30
CA LEU A 125 -7.67 14.67 -0.42
C LEU A 125 -6.61 15.40 -1.26
N PHE A 126 -5.42 15.62 -0.70
CA PHE A 126 -4.30 16.20 -1.45
C PHE A 126 -3.94 15.34 -2.67
N PHE A 127 -3.82 14.03 -2.48
CA PHE A 127 -3.52 13.08 -3.54
C PHE A 127 -4.62 13.04 -4.62
N ALA A 128 -5.90 13.03 -4.23
CA ALA A 128 -7.02 13.04 -5.16
C ALA A 128 -7.11 14.34 -5.97
N ALA A 129 -6.78 15.49 -5.36
CA ALA A 129 -6.86 16.79 -6.01
C ALA A 129 -5.63 17.12 -6.88
N ALA A 130 -4.45 16.59 -6.53
CA ALA A 130 -3.18 16.94 -7.16
C ALA A 130 -2.29 15.71 -7.36
N PHE A 131 -2.84 14.65 -7.98
CA PHE A 131 -2.19 13.35 -8.10
C PHE A 131 -0.76 13.44 -8.67
N ASP A 132 -0.54 14.13 -9.78
CA ASP A 132 0.79 14.20 -10.42
C ASP A 132 1.83 14.82 -9.47
N THR A 133 1.45 15.89 -8.77
CA THR A 133 2.31 16.57 -7.80
C THR A 133 2.56 15.68 -6.59
N ALA A 134 1.52 14.99 -6.08
CA ALA A 134 1.63 14.09 -4.95
C ALA A 134 2.53 12.88 -5.27
N PHE A 135 2.34 12.28 -6.45
CA PHE A 135 3.14 11.17 -6.96
C PHE A 135 4.62 11.59 -7.12
N ALA A 136 4.90 12.69 -7.80
CA ALA A 136 6.27 13.18 -7.97
C ALA A 136 6.94 13.55 -6.64
N SER A 137 6.20 14.18 -5.72
CA SER A 137 6.70 14.58 -4.40
C SER A 137 7.02 13.36 -3.53
N PHE A 138 6.18 12.32 -3.57
CA PHE A 138 6.45 11.04 -2.92
C PHE A 138 7.74 10.42 -3.46
N HIS A 139 7.89 10.33 -4.78
CA HIS A 139 9.08 9.73 -5.38
C HIS A 139 10.35 10.53 -5.08
N ALA A 140 10.30 11.85 -5.15
CA ALA A 140 11.43 12.71 -4.82
C ALA A 140 11.85 12.64 -3.34
N LEU A 141 10.95 12.27 -2.43
CA LEU A 141 11.25 12.09 -1.01
C LEU A 141 12.00 10.79 -0.74
N PHE A 142 11.65 9.70 -1.43
CA PHE A 142 12.16 8.37 -1.13
C PHE A 142 13.23 7.86 -2.10
N PHE A 143 13.29 8.41 -3.32
CA PHE A 143 14.17 7.93 -4.37
C PHE A 143 15.10 9.03 -4.91
N ARG A 144 16.27 8.62 -5.35
CA ARG A 144 17.27 9.53 -5.91
C ARG A 144 16.76 10.13 -7.23
N GLN A 145 17.09 11.39 -7.47
CA GLN A 145 16.76 12.03 -8.75
C GLN A 145 17.30 11.22 -9.93
N GLY A 146 16.46 11.04 -10.96
CA GLY A 146 16.79 10.29 -12.17
C GLY A 146 16.66 8.77 -12.07
N THR A 147 16.33 8.18 -10.91
CA THR A 147 16.21 6.71 -10.78
C THR A 147 14.79 6.18 -10.86
N TRP A 148 13.78 7.05 -10.99
CA TRP A 148 12.36 6.67 -10.94
C TRP A 148 11.51 7.26 -12.07
N GLN A 149 12.12 8.02 -12.99
CA GLN A 149 11.43 8.66 -14.11
C GLN A 149 11.63 7.82 -15.37
N PHE A 150 10.53 7.29 -15.91
CA PHE A 150 10.53 6.42 -17.07
C PHE A 150 9.60 6.97 -18.16
N GLY A 151 9.95 6.70 -19.43
CA GLY A 151 9.14 7.11 -20.58
C GLY A 151 7.89 6.24 -20.77
N PRO A 152 6.96 6.63 -21.66
CA PRO A 152 5.72 5.87 -21.91
C PRO A 152 5.95 4.46 -22.47
N GLU A 153 7.09 4.22 -23.13
CA GLU A 153 7.46 2.91 -23.69
C GLU A 153 8.06 1.96 -22.63
N SER A 154 8.32 2.44 -21.42
CA SER A 154 8.78 1.64 -20.30
C SER A 154 7.79 0.52 -20.00
N ASN A 155 8.31 -0.70 -19.85
CA ASN A 155 7.47 -1.83 -19.45
C ASN A 155 6.98 -1.66 -18.01
N LEU A 156 7.74 -0.99 -17.15
CA LEU A 156 7.26 -0.62 -15.82
C LEU A 156 6.04 0.31 -15.88
N ILE A 157 6.07 1.35 -16.72
CA ILE A 157 4.94 2.27 -16.90
C ILE A 157 3.74 1.58 -17.55
N ARG A 158 3.97 0.67 -18.51
CA ARG A 158 2.90 -0.11 -19.14
C ARG A 158 2.26 -1.12 -18.18
N LEU A 159 3.05 -1.74 -17.30
CA LEU A 159 2.56 -2.65 -16.26
C LEU A 159 1.77 -1.92 -15.16
N PHE A 160 2.22 -0.74 -14.76
CA PHE A 160 1.63 0.05 -13.68
C PHE A 160 1.32 1.47 -14.17
N PRO A 161 0.33 1.63 -15.07
CA PRO A 161 0.03 2.91 -15.67
C PRO A 161 -0.50 3.90 -14.63
N GLN A 162 -0.48 5.18 -14.94
CA GLN A 162 -0.89 6.21 -13.99
C GLN A 162 -2.30 6.00 -13.38
N PRO A 163 -3.34 5.62 -14.16
CA PRO A 163 -4.66 5.33 -13.60
C PRO A 163 -4.66 4.19 -12.58
N PHE A 164 -3.82 3.15 -12.78
CA PHE A 164 -3.64 2.06 -11.82
C PHE A 164 -3.17 2.62 -10.46
N TRP A 165 -2.16 3.50 -10.44
CA TRP A 165 -1.65 4.07 -9.20
C TRP A 165 -2.66 5.00 -8.52
N PHE A 166 -3.42 5.77 -9.29
CA PHE A 166 -4.49 6.62 -8.76
C PHE A 166 -5.55 5.78 -8.05
N GLU A 167 -6.08 4.76 -8.72
CA GLU A 167 -7.20 3.97 -8.23
C GLU A 167 -6.79 3.07 -7.06
N THR A 168 -5.66 2.40 -7.17
CA THR A 168 -5.13 1.57 -6.06
C THR A 168 -4.85 2.42 -4.81
N SER A 169 -4.22 3.59 -4.96
CA SER A 169 -3.96 4.50 -3.84
C SER A 169 -5.25 5.04 -3.21
N LEU A 170 -6.29 5.30 -4.03
CA LEU A 170 -7.60 5.69 -3.53
C LEU A 170 -8.24 4.55 -2.72
N PHE A 171 -8.19 3.31 -3.19
CA PHE A 171 -8.68 2.14 -2.44
C PHE A 171 -7.93 1.98 -1.11
N ALA A 172 -6.60 2.11 -1.11
CA ALA A 172 -5.80 2.08 0.11
C ALA A 172 -6.22 3.19 1.09
N GLY A 173 -6.35 4.43 0.63
CA GLY A 173 -6.79 5.56 1.44
C GLY A 173 -8.18 5.34 2.06
N ILE A 174 -9.15 4.90 1.26
CA ILE A 174 -10.51 4.57 1.74
C ILE A 174 -10.45 3.47 2.80
N SER A 175 -9.67 2.41 2.58
CA SER A 175 -9.54 1.30 3.54
C SER A 175 -9.01 1.76 4.90
N ILE A 176 -8.06 2.71 4.91
CA ILE A 176 -7.47 3.28 6.13
C ILE A 176 -8.53 4.11 6.87
N VAL A 177 -9.26 4.97 6.16
CA VAL A 177 -10.32 5.81 6.75
C VAL A 177 -11.43 4.95 7.35
N LEU A 178 -11.88 3.90 6.65
CA LEU A 178 -12.90 2.97 7.16
C LEU A 178 -12.40 2.21 8.39
N SER A 179 -11.16 1.73 8.38
CA SER A 179 -10.56 1.01 9.51
C SER A 179 -10.43 1.92 10.74
N ALA A 180 -9.99 3.17 10.55
CA ALA A 180 -9.95 4.19 11.59
C ALA A 180 -11.35 4.50 12.14
N GLY A 181 -12.35 4.64 11.28
CA GLY A 181 -13.74 4.86 11.68
C GLY A 181 -14.30 3.71 12.53
N LEU A 182 -14.05 2.46 12.12
CA LEU A 182 -14.43 1.28 12.87
C LEU A 182 -13.73 1.20 14.23
N ALA A 183 -12.42 1.45 14.27
CA ALA A 183 -11.65 1.47 15.52
C ALA A 183 -12.16 2.54 16.49
N ALA A 184 -12.44 3.75 16.00
CA ALA A 184 -13.01 4.83 16.79
C ALA A 184 -14.41 4.47 17.33
N TRP A 185 -15.24 3.83 16.51
CA TRP A 185 -16.57 3.36 16.93
C TRP A 185 -16.49 2.29 18.02
N LEU A 186 -15.63 1.27 17.83
CA LEU A 186 -15.41 0.20 18.82
C LEU A 186 -14.86 0.76 20.14
N ALA A 187 -13.90 1.68 20.08
CA ALA A 187 -13.34 2.35 21.24
C ALA A 187 -14.40 3.11 22.05
N ARG A 188 -15.27 3.86 21.36
CA ARG A 188 -16.42 4.55 21.99
C ARG A 188 -17.40 3.58 22.64
N ARG A 189 -17.72 2.47 21.98
CA ARG A 189 -18.63 1.45 22.52
C ARG A 189 -18.06 0.81 23.79
N ALA A 190 -16.78 0.42 23.77
CA ALA A 190 -16.11 -0.18 24.92
C ALA A 190 -16.06 0.75 26.14
N MET A 191 -15.89 2.07 25.91
CA MET A 191 -15.93 3.06 26.99
C MET A 191 -17.32 3.21 27.62
N ARG A 192 -18.40 3.16 26.81
CA ARG A 192 -19.78 3.28 27.30
C ARG A 192 -20.21 2.08 28.14
N SER A 193 -19.83 0.86 27.74
CA SER A 193 -20.15 -0.35 28.51
C SER A 193 -19.44 -0.40 29.86
N GLY A 194 -18.21 0.12 29.95
CA GLY A 194 -17.48 0.18 31.23
C GLY A 194 -18.00 1.27 32.19
N ALA A 195 -18.74 2.26 31.70
CA ALA A 195 -19.34 3.30 32.54
C ALA A 195 -20.66 2.86 33.19
N ALA A 196 -21.26 1.74 32.76
CA ALA A 196 -22.49 1.18 33.31
C ALA A 196 -22.25 0.13 34.42
N GLU A 197 -20.99 -0.27 34.64
CA GLU A 197 -20.59 -1.27 35.65
C GLU A 197 -20.11 -0.62 36.98
N HIS A 198 -20.11 0.71 37.07
CA HIS A 198 -19.78 1.51 38.25
C HIS A 198 -20.96 2.38 38.66
#